data_AF-A0A2J7ZIY9-F1
#
_entry.id   AF-A0A2J7ZIY9-F1
#
_cell.length_a   1.000
_cell.length_b   1.000
_cell.length_c   1.000
_cell.angle_alpha   90.00
_cell.angle_beta   90.00
_cell.angle_gamma   90.00
#
_symmetry.space_group_name_H-M   'P 1'
#
loop_
_entity.id
_entity.type
_entity.pdbx_description
1 polymer ?
#
loop_
_entity_poly.entity_id
_entity_poly.type
_entity_poly.pdbx_seq_one_letter_code
_entity_poly.pdbx_strand_id
1 'polypeptide(L)'
;MNADNCSLAVGLVSKSYIRQGEQALARRQRLIKALLSSRKLPEKGWDEATVEMLIRDCSAMDSNNFLDNVGVGEREGRVACPAVARRHFGLAHGIGRSGDVAAEQPKAAGSSLLAALTGHLTADALRVAGLVGVGPVTVLPLATGMTLSLVLLALRPQRPPGADVVVWSRIDQKTCLKAITAAGLRPHVVELRRSGDELVTDMQ
;
A
#
# COMPACT_ATOMS: atom_id res chain seq x y z
N MET A 1 11.66 21.76 -8.75
CA MET A 1 11.83 22.85 -9.73
C MET A 1 10.83 22.63 -10.85
N ASN A 2 9.87 23.53 -11.06
CA ASN A 2 8.93 23.48 -12.19
C ASN A 2 9.43 24.38 -13.34
N ALA A 3 8.71 24.43 -14.46
CA ALA A 3 9.09 25.19 -15.66
C ALA A 3 9.24 26.71 -15.38
N ASP A 4 8.36 27.27 -14.56
CA ASP A 4 8.41 28.69 -14.19
C ASP A 4 9.67 29.00 -13.36
N ASN A 5 9.98 28.15 -12.38
CA ASN A 5 11.19 28.31 -11.58
C ASN A 5 12.45 28.15 -12.44
N CYS A 6 12.45 27.20 -13.40
CA CYS A 6 13.55 27.05 -14.36
C CYS A 6 13.71 28.32 -15.21
N SER A 7 12.60 28.94 -15.63
CA SER A 7 12.63 30.19 -16.40
C SER A 7 13.27 31.33 -15.61
N LEU A 8 12.96 31.44 -14.32
CA LEU A 8 13.61 32.42 -13.43
C LEU A 8 15.10 32.12 -13.22
N ALA A 9 15.48 30.84 -13.11
CA ALA A 9 16.88 30.43 -12.90
C ALA A 9 17.81 30.79 -14.07
N VAL A 10 17.27 31.02 -15.28
CA VAL A 10 18.03 31.52 -16.44
C VAL A 10 18.62 32.92 -16.17
N GLY A 11 18.02 33.70 -15.27
CA GLY A 11 18.58 34.98 -14.83
C GLY A 11 19.83 34.84 -13.95
N LEU A 12 20.11 33.63 -13.44
CA LEU A 12 21.22 33.36 -12.50
C LEU A 12 22.31 32.49 -13.12
N VAL A 13 21.93 31.55 -14.00
CA VAL A 13 22.83 30.58 -14.63
C VAL A 13 22.55 30.54 -16.14
N SER A 14 23.57 30.22 -16.94
CA SER A 14 23.45 30.11 -18.39
C SER A 14 22.19 29.33 -18.82
N LYS A 15 21.45 29.92 -19.75
CA LYS A 15 20.22 29.37 -20.32
C LYS A 15 20.40 27.94 -20.87
N SER A 16 21.53 27.65 -21.50
CA SER A 16 21.79 26.32 -22.06
C SER A 16 21.87 25.26 -20.97
N TYR A 17 22.53 25.56 -19.85
CA TYR A 17 22.69 24.65 -18.73
C TYR A 17 21.37 24.45 -17.97
N ILE A 18 20.60 25.51 -17.75
CA ILE A 18 19.28 25.39 -17.12
C ILE A 18 18.33 24.56 -17.98
N ARG A 19 18.31 24.76 -19.31
CA ARG A 19 17.49 23.94 -20.22
C ARG A 19 17.87 22.47 -20.18
N GLN A 20 19.17 22.15 -20.11
CA GLN A 20 19.60 20.76 -19.98
C GLN A 20 19.12 20.14 -18.66
N GLY A 21 19.20 20.88 -17.55
CA GLY A 21 18.68 20.46 -16.25
C GLY A 21 17.16 20.27 -16.26
N GLU A 22 16.42 21.20 -16.87
CA GLU A 22 14.96 21.13 -17.02
C GLU A 22 14.54 19.87 -17.79
N GLN A 23 15.23 19.53 -18.89
CA GLN A 23 14.97 18.30 -19.63
C GLN A 23 15.17 17.04 -18.79
N ALA A 24 16.19 17.02 -17.92
CA ALA A 24 16.44 15.92 -17.00
C ALA A 24 15.33 15.80 -15.93
N LEU A 25 14.86 16.92 -15.37
CA LEU A 25 13.73 16.95 -14.44
C LEU A 25 12.43 16.46 -15.11
N ALA A 26 12.14 16.94 -16.33
CA ALA A 26 10.98 16.54 -17.11
C ALA A 26 10.98 15.04 -17.44
N ARG A 27 12.15 14.39 -17.49
CA ARG A 27 12.24 12.93 -17.67
C ARG A 27 11.70 12.17 -16.46
N ARG A 28 12.07 12.55 -15.24
CA ARG A 28 11.55 11.91 -14.01
C ARG A 28 10.05 12.15 -13.86
N GLN A 29 9.58 13.36 -14.16
CA GLN A 29 8.16 13.70 -14.15
C GLN A 29 7.34 12.86 -15.15
N ARG A 30 7.90 12.53 -16.32
CA ARG A 30 7.26 11.62 -17.28
C ARG A 30 7.10 10.20 -16.74
N LEU A 31 8.06 9.70 -15.94
CA LEU A 31 7.94 8.39 -15.29
C LEU A 31 6.78 8.36 -14.29
N ILE A 32 6.69 9.39 -13.43
CA ILE A 32 5.58 9.53 -12.48
C ILE A 32 4.24 9.64 -13.20
N LYS A 33 4.16 10.48 -14.24
CA LYS A 33 2.95 10.60 -15.06
C LYS A 33 2.52 9.25 -15.63
N ALA A 34 3.46 8.49 -16.20
CA ALA A 34 3.18 7.16 -16.76
C ALA A 34 2.70 6.16 -15.70
N LEU A 35 3.29 6.18 -14.49
CA LEU A 35 2.88 5.35 -13.37
C LEU A 35 1.44 5.67 -12.94
N LEU A 36 1.12 6.96 -12.75
CA LEU A 36 -0.22 7.39 -12.32
C LEU A 36 -1.29 7.13 -13.40
N SER A 37 -0.94 7.26 -14.68
CA SER A 37 -1.88 7.00 -15.78
C SER A 37 -2.11 5.51 -16.01
N SER A 38 -1.05 4.70 -15.98
CA SER A 38 -1.16 3.26 -16.24
C SER A 38 -1.61 2.46 -15.02
N ARG A 39 -1.22 2.92 -13.81
CA ARG A 39 -1.42 2.25 -12.53
C ARG A 39 -0.85 0.82 -12.51
N LYS A 40 0.23 0.62 -13.26
CA LYS A 40 0.91 -0.68 -13.45
C LYS A 40 2.37 -0.59 -13.03
N LEU A 41 2.96 -1.74 -12.71
CA LEU A 41 4.37 -1.83 -12.38
C LEU A 41 5.23 -1.38 -13.59
N PRO A 42 6.25 -0.54 -13.39
CA PRO A 42 7.21 -0.24 -14.44
C PRO A 42 7.93 -1.51 -14.91
N GLU A 43 8.09 -1.69 -16.23
CA GLU A 43 8.84 -2.82 -16.79
C GLU A 43 10.30 -2.84 -16.30
N LYS A 44 10.88 -1.65 -16.10
CA LYS A 44 12.21 -1.46 -15.54
C LYS A 44 12.09 -0.71 -14.23
N GLY A 45 12.68 -1.27 -13.17
CA GLY A 45 12.76 -0.62 -11.86
C GLY A 45 13.36 0.79 -11.95
N TRP A 46 12.81 1.70 -11.17
CA TRP A 46 13.29 3.08 -11.10
C TRP A 46 14.53 3.18 -10.20
N ASP A 47 15.34 4.22 -10.44
CA ASP A 47 16.39 4.59 -9.51
C ASP A 47 15.81 5.15 -8.20
N GLU A 48 16.55 5.01 -7.10
CA GLU A 48 16.13 5.43 -5.76
C GLU A 48 15.69 6.89 -5.71
N ALA A 49 16.41 7.79 -6.38
CA ALA A 49 16.06 9.21 -6.39
C ALA A 49 14.71 9.48 -7.08
N THR A 50 14.28 8.65 -8.04
CA THR A 50 12.95 8.81 -8.68
C THR A 50 11.86 8.30 -7.75
N VAL A 51 12.10 7.19 -7.05
CA VAL A 51 11.19 6.65 -6.03
C VAL A 51 11.03 7.65 -4.88
N GLU A 52 12.14 8.17 -4.35
CA GLU A 52 12.11 9.19 -3.29
C GLU A 52 11.40 10.47 -3.73
N MET A 53 11.59 10.91 -4.98
CA MET A 53 10.90 12.10 -5.50
C MET A 53 9.39 11.92 -5.42
N LEU A 54 8.85 10.78 -5.87
CA LEU A 54 7.43 10.48 -5.77
C LEU A 54 6.94 10.47 -4.31
N ILE A 55 7.68 9.81 -3.43
CA ILE A 55 7.28 9.70 -2.01
C ILE A 55 7.33 11.07 -1.33
N ARG A 56 8.33 11.90 -1.61
CA ARG A 56 8.46 13.25 -1.07
C ARG A 56 7.37 14.18 -1.60
N ASP A 57 7.05 14.11 -2.89
CA ASP A 57 5.95 14.86 -3.49
C ASP A 57 4.62 14.48 -2.83
N CYS A 58 4.37 13.18 -2.60
CA CYS A 58 3.19 12.73 -1.85
C CYS A 58 3.22 13.22 -0.40
N SER A 59 4.35 13.10 0.30
CA SER A 59 4.47 13.56 1.69
C SER A 59 4.15 15.05 1.86
N ALA A 60 4.57 15.89 0.90
CA ALA A 60 4.24 17.31 0.89
C ALA A 60 2.73 17.60 0.70
N MET A 61 1.94 16.61 0.28
CA MET A 61 0.48 16.72 0.14
C MET A 61 -0.28 16.36 1.43
N ASP A 62 0.41 15.88 2.47
CA ASP A 62 -0.20 15.62 3.77
C ASP A 62 -0.15 16.88 4.65
N SER A 63 -1.26 17.16 5.34
CA SER A 63 -1.47 18.43 6.07
C SER A 63 -0.43 18.68 7.18
N ASN A 64 0.12 17.62 7.77
CA ASN A 64 1.18 17.72 8.78
C ASN A 64 2.50 18.29 8.22
N ASN A 65 2.65 18.38 6.90
CA ASN A 65 3.84 18.89 6.22
C ASN A 65 3.59 20.23 5.49
N PHE A 66 2.39 20.81 5.55
CA PHE A 66 2.16 22.15 4.97
C PHE A 66 2.87 23.22 5.79
N LEU A 67 3.45 24.22 5.11
CA LEU A 67 4.27 25.25 5.74
C LEU A 67 3.51 26.09 6.78
N ASP A 68 2.25 26.41 6.50
CA ASP A 68 1.42 27.29 7.33
C ASP A 68 0.31 26.52 8.10
N ASN A 69 0.50 25.21 8.34
CA ASN A 69 -0.50 24.43 9.07
C ASN A 69 -0.49 24.74 10.57
N VAL A 70 -1.66 25.11 11.11
CA VAL A 70 -1.89 25.22 12.56
C VAL A 70 -2.87 24.13 12.97
N GLY A 71 -2.33 22.97 13.37
CA GLY A 71 -3.14 21.85 13.83
C GLY A 71 -3.56 22.01 15.30
N VAL A 72 -4.87 22.10 15.56
CA VAL A 72 -5.45 22.18 16.92
C VAL A 72 -6.10 20.88 17.40
N GLY A 73 -6.13 19.85 16.56
CA GLY A 73 -6.71 18.56 16.90
C GLY A 73 -5.80 17.65 17.74
N GLU A 74 -6.35 16.52 18.15
CA GLU A 74 -5.67 15.47 18.90
C GLU A 74 -4.78 14.59 18.02
N ARG A 75 -5.10 14.47 16.72
CA ARG A 75 -4.38 13.66 15.74
C ARG A 75 -3.90 14.50 14.54
N GLU A 76 -2.87 15.31 14.79
CA GLU A 76 -2.28 16.26 13.83
C GLU A 76 -0.98 15.77 13.16
N GLY A 77 -0.63 14.48 13.33
CA GLY A 77 0.57 13.92 12.70
C GLY A 77 1.88 14.53 13.22
N ARG A 78 1.89 15.13 14.42
CA ARG A 78 3.08 15.73 15.02
C ARG A 78 4.11 14.64 15.34
N VAL A 79 5.36 14.80 14.86
CA VAL A 79 6.45 13.85 15.08
C VAL A 79 7.53 14.46 15.97
N ALA A 80 7.71 13.90 17.17
CA ALA A 80 8.67 14.43 18.15
C ALA A 80 10.13 14.19 17.78
N CYS A 81 10.45 13.03 17.18
CA CYS A 81 11.82 12.65 16.84
C CYS A 81 12.11 12.88 15.34
N PRO A 82 13.07 13.75 14.98
CA PRO A 82 13.41 13.98 13.58
C PRO A 82 13.88 12.73 12.84
N ALA A 83 14.52 11.77 13.52
CA ALA A 83 14.93 10.51 12.90
C ALA A 83 13.72 9.65 12.50
N VAL A 84 12.64 9.66 13.30
CA VAL A 84 11.38 8.97 12.98
C VAL A 84 10.67 9.66 11.81
N ALA A 85 10.66 10.99 11.78
CA ALA A 85 10.10 11.73 10.65
C ALA A 85 10.83 11.39 9.35
N ARG A 86 12.18 11.43 9.36
CA ARG A 86 13.00 11.14 8.19
C ARG A 86 12.85 9.70 7.68
N ARG A 87 12.88 8.69 8.56
CA ARG A 87 12.76 7.28 8.13
C ARG A 87 11.41 6.95 7.48
N HIS A 88 10.39 7.77 7.76
CA HIS A 88 9.03 7.63 7.22
C HIS A 88 8.71 8.70 6.18
N PHE A 89 9.71 9.43 5.67
CA PHE A 89 9.54 10.50 4.68
C PHE A 89 8.57 11.62 5.10
N GLY A 90 8.26 11.78 6.39
CA GLY A 90 7.27 12.74 6.89
C GLY A 90 5.81 12.27 6.79
N LEU A 91 5.54 11.03 6.37
CA LEU A 91 4.19 10.44 6.31
C LEU A 91 3.76 10.01 7.72
N ALA A 92 2.91 10.81 8.37
CA ALA A 92 2.59 10.64 9.80
C ALA A 92 1.12 10.29 10.11
N HIS A 93 0.21 10.43 9.14
CA HIS A 93 -1.22 10.20 9.37
C HIS A 93 -1.65 8.72 9.28
N GLY A 94 -0.86 7.90 8.58
CA GLY A 94 -1.22 6.51 8.25
C GLY A 94 -2.13 6.43 7.03
N ILE A 95 -2.81 5.30 6.88
CA ILE A 95 -3.76 5.05 5.78
C ILE A 95 -5.20 4.96 6.29
N GLY A 96 -6.16 5.26 5.42
CA GLY A 96 -7.57 5.07 5.71
C GLY A 96 -8.18 6.06 6.70
N ARG A 97 -9.39 5.72 7.14
CA ARG A 97 -10.18 6.41 8.15
C ARG A 97 -10.64 5.43 9.23
N SER A 98 -11.19 5.95 10.32
CA SER A 98 -11.61 5.15 11.48
C SER A 98 -12.59 4.02 11.16
N GLY A 99 -13.47 4.22 10.17
CA GLY A 99 -14.46 3.21 9.75
C GLY A 99 -14.13 2.45 8.48
N ASP A 100 -13.11 2.89 7.72
CA ASP A 100 -12.77 2.29 6.43
C ASP A 100 -11.29 2.53 6.10
N VAL A 101 -10.53 1.43 6.04
CA VAL A 101 -9.09 1.46 5.77
C VAL A 101 -8.76 1.83 4.31
N ALA A 102 -9.69 1.63 3.39
CA ALA A 102 -9.53 1.97 1.97
C ALA A 102 -9.99 3.40 1.64
N ALA A 103 -10.67 4.08 2.57
CA ALA A 103 -11.16 5.44 2.35
C ALA A 103 -10.03 6.47 2.32
N GLU A 104 -10.19 7.47 1.47
CA GLU A 104 -9.30 8.63 1.40
C GLU A 104 -9.31 9.42 2.72
N GLN A 105 -8.14 9.82 3.20
CA GLN A 105 -7.96 10.61 4.42
C GLN A 105 -7.82 12.10 4.05
N PRO A 106 -8.78 12.97 4.41
CA PRO A 106 -8.74 14.40 4.03
C PRO A 106 -7.51 15.14 4.53
N LYS A 107 -6.94 14.74 5.68
CA LYS A 107 -5.71 15.32 6.23
C LYS A 107 -4.43 14.78 5.59
N ALA A 108 -4.53 13.74 4.77
CA ALA A 108 -3.39 12.97 4.26
C ALA A 108 -3.64 12.51 2.82
N ALA A 109 -3.80 13.47 1.91
CA ALA A 109 -4.06 13.21 0.50
C ALA A 109 -2.91 12.43 -0.16
N GLY A 110 -1.67 12.72 0.22
CA GLY A 110 -0.49 12.02 -0.25
C GLY A 110 -0.42 10.58 0.24
N SER A 111 -0.62 10.37 1.55
CA SER A 111 -0.70 9.00 2.11
C SER A 111 -1.84 8.20 1.48
N SER A 112 -2.98 8.83 1.19
CA SER A 112 -4.13 8.20 0.52
C SER A 112 -3.79 7.80 -0.93
N LEU A 113 -3.14 8.70 -1.68
CA LEU A 113 -2.66 8.42 -3.02
C LEU A 113 -1.67 7.25 -3.04
N LEU A 114 -0.70 7.23 -2.11
CA LEU A 114 0.26 6.14 -1.99
C LEU A 114 -0.43 4.81 -1.68
N ALA A 115 -1.40 4.79 -0.77
CA ALA A 115 -2.16 3.59 -0.43
C ALA A 115 -2.94 3.04 -1.65
N ALA A 116 -3.65 3.92 -2.37
CA ALA A 116 -4.41 3.55 -3.56
C ALA A 116 -3.50 3.05 -4.69
N LEU A 117 -2.40 3.76 -4.96
CA LEU A 117 -1.42 3.37 -5.96
C LEU A 117 -0.81 2.01 -5.62
N THR A 118 -0.45 1.79 -4.36
CA THR A 118 0.08 0.50 -3.89
C THR A 118 -0.91 -0.64 -4.12
N GLY A 119 -2.22 -0.41 -3.89
CA GLY A 119 -3.27 -1.38 -4.21
C GLY A 119 -3.30 -1.74 -5.71
N HIS A 120 -3.25 -0.75 -6.59
CA HIS A 120 -3.18 -0.98 -8.04
C HIS A 120 -1.92 -1.72 -8.49
N LEU A 121 -0.74 -1.34 -7.96
CA LEU A 121 0.51 -2.01 -8.28
C LEU A 121 0.54 -3.46 -7.78
N THR A 122 -0.07 -3.72 -6.62
CA THR A 122 -0.22 -5.08 -6.09
C THR A 122 -1.16 -5.91 -6.96
N ALA A 123 -2.28 -5.35 -7.40
CA ALA A 123 -3.18 -6.02 -8.34
C ALA A 123 -2.48 -6.36 -9.67
N ASP A 124 -1.66 -5.45 -10.18
CA ASP A 124 -0.86 -5.70 -11.38
C ASP A 124 0.21 -6.77 -11.15
N ALA A 125 0.85 -6.79 -9.97
CA ALA A 125 1.79 -7.85 -9.59
C ALA A 125 1.12 -9.24 -9.56
N LEU A 126 -0.08 -9.35 -9.00
CA LEU A 126 -0.85 -10.59 -8.99
C LEU A 126 -1.21 -11.04 -10.40
N ARG A 127 -1.58 -10.10 -11.28
CA ARG A 127 -1.84 -10.38 -12.70
C ARG A 127 -0.58 -10.89 -13.42
N VAL A 128 0.58 -10.28 -13.17
CA VAL A 128 1.87 -10.75 -13.72
C VAL A 128 2.22 -12.15 -13.21
N ALA A 129 1.87 -12.47 -11.96
CA ALA A 129 2.05 -13.81 -11.38
C ALA A 129 1.05 -14.87 -11.93
N GLY A 130 0.15 -14.49 -12.84
CA GLY A 130 -0.79 -15.40 -13.50
C GLY A 130 -2.18 -15.45 -12.88
N LEU A 131 -2.48 -14.64 -11.84
CA LEU A 131 -3.83 -14.57 -11.29
C LEU A 131 -4.73 -13.74 -12.21
N VAL A 132 -5.80 -14.38 -12.71
CA VAL A 132 -6.82 -13.73 -13.54
C VAL A 132 -8.08 -13.44 -12.71
N GLY A 133 -8.83 -12.40 -13.06
CA GLY A 133 -10.09 -12.05 -12.39
C GLY A 133 -9.92 -11.47 -10.98
N VAL A 134 -8.73 -10.97 -10.62
CA VAL A 134 -8.48 -10.31 -9.33
C VAL A 134 -9.30 -9.02 -9.26
N GLY A 135 -10.16 -8.91 -8.24
CA GLY A 135 -10.92 -7.69 -7.94
C GLY A 135 -10.05 -6.58 -7.35
N PRO A 136 -10.67 -5.55 -6.75
CA PRO A 136 -9.94 -4.51 -6.02
C PRO A 136 -9.03 -5.11 -4.93
N VAL A 137 -7.79 -4.62 -4.85
CA VAL A 137 -6.78 -5.10 -3.90
C VAL A 137 -6.49 -4.02 -2.87
N THR A 138 -6.49 -4.42 -1.58
CA THR A 138 -6.13 -3.55 -0.46
C THR A 138 -4.90 -4.13 0.24
N VAL A 139 -3.85 -3.33 0.37
CA VAL A 139 -2.67 -3.69 1.17
C VAL A 139 -2.91 -3.27 2.61
N LEU A 140 -2.81 -4.23 3.53
CA LEU A 140 -3.03 -4.00 4.95
C LEU A 140 -1.71 -4.12 5.72
N PRO A 141 -1.46 -3.27 6.74
CA PRO A 141 -0.26 -3.32 7.58
C PRO A 141 -0.35 -4.44 8.63
N LEU A 142 -0.63 -5.67 8.17
CA LEU A 142 -0.86 -6.84 8.99
C LEU A 142 -0.15 -8.05 8.39
N ALA A 143 0.30 -8.96 9.25
CA ALA A 143 0.82 -10.25 8.81
C ALA A 143 -0.31 -11.11 8.20
N THR A 144 0.04 -12.05 7.31
CA THR A 144 -0.93 -12.92 6.60
C THR A 144 -1.95 -13.58 7.52
N GLY A 145 -1.54 -14.05 8.71
CA GLY A 145 -2.46 -14.65 9.68
C GLY A 145 -3.52 -13.68 10.20
N MET A 146 -3.12 -12.45 10.54
CA MET A 146 -4.08 -11.42 10.97
C MET A 146 -4.99 -10.97 9.82
N THR A 147 -4.46 -10.92 8.60
CA THR A 147 -5.26 -10.66 7.40
C THR A 147 -6.31 -11.77 7.19
N LEU A 148 -5.95 -13.05 7.36
CA LEU A 148 -6.91 -14.16 7.35
C LEU A 148 -7.97 -14.00 8.45
N SER A 149 -7.59 -13.63 9.67
CA SER A 149 -8.55 -13.35 10.74
C SER A 149 -9.52 -12.23 10.37
N LEU A 150 -9.04 -11.13 9.77
CA LEU A 150 -9.92 -10.06 9.29
C LEU A 150 -10.89 -10.53 8.21
N VAL A 151 -10.41 -11.33 7.24
CA VAL A 151 -11.28 -11.91 6.20
C VAL A 151 -12.38 -12.78 6.83
N LEU A 152 -12.02 -13.64 7.78
CA LEU A 152 -12.98 -14.48 8.49
C LEU A 152 -14.01 -13.66 9.29
N LEU A 153 -13.56 -12.59 9.97
CA LEU A 153 -14.43 -11.67 10.69
C LEU A 153 -15.37 -10.90 9.74
N ALA A 154 -14.89 -10.51 8.55
CA ALA A 154 -15.70 -9.84 7.54
C ALA A 154 -16.74 -10.77 6.88
N LEU A 155 -16.44 -12.07 6.78
CA LEU A 155 -17.36 -13.09 6.27
C LEU A 155 -18.43 -13.47 7.30
N ARG A 156 -18.12 -13.44 8.61
CA ARG A 156 -18.99 -13.92 9.68
C ARG A 156 -20.42 -13.33 9.67
N PRO A 157 -20.64 -12.01 9.49
CA PRO A 157 -22.00 -11.44 9.41
C PRO A 157 -22.79 -11.88 8.17
N GLN A 158 -22.12 -12.40 7.14
CA GLN A 158 -22.72 -12.88 5.89
C GLN A 158 -23.12 -14.36 5.97
N ARG A 159 -22.86 -15.03 7.10
CA ARG A 159 -23.17 -16.45 7.30
C ARG A 159 -24.46 -16.63 8.11
N PRO A 160 -25.14 -17.80 7.98
CA PRO A 160 -26.29 -18.13 8.81
C PRO A 160 -25.97 -18.05 10.31
N PRO A 161 -26.94 -17.72 11.18
CA PRO A 161 -26.77 -17.74 12.63
C PRO A 161 -26.20 -19.08 13.12
N GLY A 162 -25.21 -19.03 14.01
CA GLY A 162 -24.55 -20.21 14.56
C GLY A 162 -23.43 -20.80 13.68
N ALA A 163 -23.17 -20.27 12.49
CA ALA A 163 -22.02 -20.69 11.69
C ALA A 163 -20.70 -20.25 12.35
N ASP A 164 -19.99 -21.21 12.95
CA ASP A 164 -18.74 -20.97 13.68
C ASP A 164 -17.58 -21.89 13.24
N VAL A 165 -17.79 -22.72 12.22
CA VAL A 165 -16.80 -23.68 11.71
C VAL A 165 -16.12 -23.17 10.45
N VAL A 166 -14.79 -23.31 10.39
CA VAL A 166 -13.98 -23.10 9.18
C VAL A 166 -13.40 -24.44 8.73
N VAL A 167 -13.78 -24.89 7.55
CA VAL A 167 -13.17 -26.08 6.92
C VAL A 167 -11.76 -25.72 6.49
N TRP A 168 -10.79 -26.53 6.91
CA TRP A 168 -9.37 -26.26 6.70
C TRP A 168 -8.65 -27.53 6.28
N SER A 169 -8.17 -27.55 5.04
CA SER A 169 -7.24 -28.59 4.58
C SER A 169 -5.97 -28.51 5.40
N ARG A 170 -5.60 -29.61 6.04
CA ARG A 170 -4.47 -29.65 6.96
C ARG A 170 -3.18 -29.19 6.28
N ILE A 171 -2.51 -28.26 6.93
CA ILE A 171 -1.14 -27.85 6.65
C ILE A 171 -0.48 -27.54 7.99
N ASP A 172 0.66 -28.14 8.30
CA ASP A 172 1.25 -28.03 9.63
C ASP A 172 2.03 -26.70 9.83
N GLN A 173 1.30 -25.59 9.69
CA GLN A 173 1.77 -24.21 9.84
C GLN A 173 0.93 -23.52 10.93
N LYS A 174 1.57 -23.03 11.99
CA LYS A 174 0.86 -22.56 13.20
C LYS A 174 -0.02 -21.32 12.94
N THR A 175 0.35 -20.44 12.04
CA THR A 175 -0.30 -19.14 11.79
C THR A 175 -1.69 -19.29 11.18
N CYS A 176 -1.88 -20.17 10.19
CA CYS A 176 -3.19 -20.34 9.55
C CYS A 176 -4.23 -20.92 10.54
N LEU A 177 -3.83 -21.87 11.38
CA LEU A 177 -4.70 -22.41 12.42
C LEU A 177 -5.02 -21.35 13.49
N LYS A 178 -3.99 -20.60 13.93
CA LYS A 178 -4.16 -19.51 14.89
C LYS A 178 -5.06 -18.39 14.36
N ALA A 179 -5.03 -18.12 13.06
CA ALA A 179 -5.87 -17.12 12.43
C ALA A 179 -7.36 -17.43 12.56
N ILE A 180 -7.74 -18.72 12.41
CA ILE A 180 -9.11 -19.19 12.60
C ILE A 180 -9.54 -19.01 14.06
N THR A 181 -8.73 -19.48 15.01
CA THR A 181 -9.04 -19.35 16.44
C THR A 181 -9.07 -17.91 16.91
N ALA A 182 -8.21 -17.04 16.38
CA ALA A 182 -8.18 -15.61 16.70
C ALA A 182 -9.43 -14.87 16.20
N ALA A 183 -10.08 -15.36 15.15
CA ALA A 183 -11.39 -14.88 14.70
C ALA A 183 -12.56 -15.39 15.57
N GLY A 184 -12.29 -16.19 16.60
CA GLY A 184 -13.31 -16.81 17.45
C GLY A 184 -14.09 -17.94 16.76
N LEU A 185 -13.46 -18.61 15.78
CA LEU A 185 -14.05 -19.70 15.01
C LEU A 185 -13.35 -21.03 15.32
N ARG A 186 -14.04 -22.15 15.07
CA ARG A 186 -13.53 -23.51 15.27
C ARG A 186 -13.03 -24.09 13.94
N PRO A 187 -11.76 -24.54 13.86
CA PRO A 187 -11.27 -25.24 12.68
C PRO A 187 -11.86 -26.66 12.63
N HIS A 188 -12.38 -27.04 11.46
CA HIS A 188 -12.61 -28.45 11.12
C HIS A 188 -11.48 -28.88 10.20
N VAL A 189 -10.56 -29.66 10.76
CA VAL A 189 -9.35 -30.12 10.07
C VAL A 189 -9.73 -31.27 9.14
N VAL A 190 -9.47 -31.07 7.85
CA VAL A 190 -9.55 -32.12 6.84
C VAL A 190 -8.16 -32.72 6.69
N GLU A 191 -8.01 -33.97 7.08
CA GLU A 191 -6.74 -34.68 7.02
C GLU A 191 -6.26 -34.86 5.57
N LEU A 192 -4.96 -35.17 5.42
CA LEU A 192 -4.37 -35.43 4.12
C LEU A 192 -4.29 -36.93 3.87
N ARG A 193 -4.53 -37.33 2.62
CA ARG A 193 -4.27 -38.69 2.14
C ARG A 193 -3.03 -38.71 1.26
N ARG A 194 -2.26 -39.80 1.33
CA ARG A 194 -1.08 -40.01 0.47
C ARG A 194 -1.53 -40.38 -0.95
N SER A 195 -0.97 -39.70 -1.94
CA SER A 195 -1.15 -39.97 -3.37
C SER A 195 0.23 -40.03 -4.04
N GLY A 196 0.79 -41.24 -4.16
CA GLY A 196 2.17 -41.41 -4.61
C GLY A 196 3.17 -40.79 -3.63
N ASP A 197 3.93 -39.81 -4.12
CA ASP A 197 4.92 -39.04 -3.36
C ASP A 197 4.36 -37.70 -2.82
N GLU A 198 3.06 -37.46 -2.98
CA GLU A 198 2.38 -36.24 -2.55
C GLU A 198 1.36 -36.51 -1.44
N LEU A 199 1.03 -35.46 -0.70
CA LEU A 199 -0.11 -35.42 0.21
C LEU A 199 -1.18 -34.51 -0.38
N VAL A 200 -2.41 -35.02 -0.48
CA VAL A 200 -3.56 -34.28 -1.02
C VAL A 200 -4.67 -34.22 0.03
N THR A 201 -5.49 -33.16 -0.01
CA THR A 201 -6.66 -33.04 0.86
C THR A 201 -7.57 -34.25 0.70
N ASP A 202 -7.96 -34.88 1.81
CA ASP A 202 -8.91 -35.97 1.76
C ASP A 202 -10.34 -35.42 1.56
N MET A 203 -10.96 -35.77 0.44
CA MET A 203 -12.28 -35.26 0.05
C MET A 203 -13.36 -36.35 0.15
N GLN A 204 -13.02 -37.54 0.68
CA GLN A 204 -13.92 -38.69 0.82
C GLN A 204 -14.63 -38.71 2.17
#